data_AF-A0A2I4EXK3-F1
#
_entry.id   AF-A0A2I4EXK3-F1
#
_cell.length_a   1.000
_cell.length_b   1.000
_cell.length_c   1.000
_cell.angle_alpha   90.00
_cell.angle_beta   90.00
_cell.angle_gamma   90.00
#
_symmetry.space_group_name_H-M   'P 1'
#
loop_
_entity.id
_entity.type
_entity.pdbx_description
1 polymer ?
#
loop_
_entity_poly.entity_id
_entity_poly.type
_entity_poly.pdbx_seq_one_letter_code
_entity_poly.pdbx_strand_id
1 'polypeptide(L)'
;MAASMNLKLFLLLSAIFSRTWALNSSSSSINSLHSQLSTVISFCKTTPYPDVCFYSLKLSISITIGPDILNFLLHTLQTAITESEKLSNLFLTAGQSNIIEKQRGTIKDCRELHQITLSSLRRSVARINSSNQRKLADASAYLSAALTNKNTCLEGLDTASGSLKPILVNSITNTYKHVSNSLSVVSRQRDKKGTNNRRLTGVPTWLSRKDSRILESSDEEYDPGQVLTVAADGTGNFTTITDAINFAPNNSYSDRTIIYVKGGTYEENVEIPIYKPNIVLLGDGSDVTLITGDRSVAGGWTTYGSATLGVSGDGFLARDISIENRAGPEKQQAVALRVNADLAALYRCSIDGYQDTLYVHSFRQFYRECNISGTIDFIFGNAAVVFQGCNIISRMPMRNQYTVITAQSRDTPDEDTGISIQNCSILAADDLSSNSGRFKSYLGRPWRVYSRTVYLESYVGDFIDPTGWIQWPGGQGLDTLYYGEYNNYGPGSSTDGRISWPGYNVMDYYDAYNYTVSEFITGDAWLDSTSFPYDQGI
;
A
#
# COMPACT_ATOMS: atom_id res chain seq x y z
N MET A 1 26.94 32.70 99.37
CA MET A 1 26.80 33.45 98.09
C MET A 1 26.57 32.43 96.99
N ALA A 2 25.41 32.51 96.36
CA ALA A 2 24.87 31.51 95.44
C ALA A 2 25.23 31.83 93.99
N ALA A 3 25.61 30.83 93.20
CA ALA A 3 25.47 30.82 91.74
C ALA A 3 25.62 29.38 91.17
N SER A 4 24.52 28.92 90.59
CA SER A 4 24.34 28.13 89.35
C SER A 4 25.20 26.90 88.97
N MET A 5 24.44 25.86 88.60
CA MET A 5 24.52 25.03 87.38
C MET A 5 25.27 23.67 87.37
N ASN A 6 24.42 22.64 87.33
CA ASN A 6 24.37 21.47 86.43
C ASN A 6 25.51 20.44 86.39
N LEU A 7 25.16 19.19 86.75
CA LEU A 7 25.85 17.98 86.29
C LEU A 7 24.93 16.73 86.27
N LYS A 8 24.80 16.12 85.07
CA LYS A 8 24.61 14.68 84.73
C LYS A 8 23.37 13.90 85.27
N LEU A 9 22.72 13.09 84.42
CA LEU A 9 22.98 11.63 84.34
C LEU A 9 22.17 10.90 83.23
N PHE A 10 22.82 9.86 82.71
CA PHE A 10 22.51 8.85 81.68
C PHE A 10 21.40 7.82 82.04
N LEU A 11 20.81 7.18 81.01
CA LEU A 11 20.47 5.73 80.79
C LEU A 11 19.10 5.56 80.10
N LEU A 12 18.99 5.19 78.80
CA LEU A 12 19.17 3.87 78.14
C LEU A 12 18.32 2.74 78.74
N LEU A 13 17.20 2.42 78.07
CA LEU A 13 16.65 1.07 77.99
C LEU A 13 15.87 0.88 76.68
N SER A 14 16.41 -0.02 75.87
CA SER A 14 15.96 -0.45 74.55
C SER A 14 15.10 -1.71 74.63
N ALA A 15 14.33 -1.91 73.56
CA ALA A 15 13.80 -3.18 73.03
C ALA A 15 12.50 -3.73 73.66
N ILE A 16 11.42 -3.64 72.88
CA ILE A 16 10.78 -4.76 72.16
C ILE A 16 9.58 -4.15 71.40
N PHE A 17 9.69 -4.04 70.07
CA PHE A 17 8.57 -4.19 69.13
C PHE A 17 9.17 -4.38 67.73
N SER A 18 9.65 -5.60 67.51
CA SER A 18 9.94 -6.12 66.19
C SER A 18 8.62 -6.49 65.50
N ARG A 19 8.56 -6.28 64.17
CA ARG A 19 7.57 -6.78 63.18
C ARG A 19 6.40 -5.85 62.79
N THR A 20 6.65 -4.82 61.99
CA THR A 20 5.67 -4.29 61.01
C THR A 20 6.30 -3.63 59.76
N TRP A 21 7.58 -3.86 59.46
CA TRP A 21 8.25 -3.26 58.29
C TRP A 21 8.26 -4.17 57.04
N ALA A 22 7.17 -4.92 56.81
CA ALA A 22 7.01 -5.75 55.60
C ALA A 22 5.63 -5.61 54.92
N LEU A 23 4.77 -4.69 55.35
CA LEU A 23 3.41 -4.52 54.79
C LEU A 23 3.16 -3.20 54.02
N ASN A 24 4.12 -2.27 54.01
CA ASN A 24 3.98 -0.97 53.32
C ASN A 24 4.67 -0.89 51.94
N SER A 25 5.50 -1.88 51.57
CA SER A 25 6.07 -1.99 50.22
C SER A 25 5.14 -2.74 49.25
N SER A 26 4.25 -3.59 49.77
CA SER A 26 3.25 -4.32 48.96
C SER A 26 2.08 -3.42 48.52
N SER A 27 1.60 -2.51 49.37
CA SER A 27 0.48 -1.61 49.03
C SER A 27 0.84 -0.59 47.94
N SER A 28 2.05 -0.03 47.97
CA SER A 28 2.55 0.92 46.98
C SER A 28 2.83 0.28 45.61
N SER A 29 3.36 -0.95 45.60
CA SER A 29 3.56 -1.73 44.37
C SER A 29 2.25 -2.22 43.76
N ILE A 30 1.26 -2.62 44.57
CA ILE A 30 -0.09 -2.99 44.10
C ILE A 30 -0.82 -1.78 43.49
N ASN A 31 -0.72 -0.60 44.11
CA ASN A 31 -1.34 0.63 43.60
C ASN A 31 -0.71 1.10 42.28
N SER A 32 0.61 0.96 42.12
CA SER A 32 1.32 1.26 40.87
C SER A 32 0.96 0.28 39.75
N LEU A 33 0.88 -1.02 40.06
CA LEU A 33 0.46 -2.04 39.10
C LEU A 33 -0.99 -1.82 38.64
N HIS A 34 -1.88 -1.44 39.56
CA HIS A 34 -3.28 -1.15 39.25
C HIS A 34 -3.45 0.08 38.34
N SER A 35 -2.67 1.14 38.56
CA SER A 35 -2.70 2.35 37.71
C SER A 35 -2.10 2.14 36.32
N GLN A 36 -1.05 1.32 36.21
CA GLN A 36 -0.51 0.89 34.91
C GLN A 36 -1.53 0.03 34.14
N LEU A 37 -2.19 -0.90 34.83
CA LEU A 37 -3.20 -1.76 34.22
C LEU A 37 -4.41 -0.97 33.70
N SER A 38 -4.91 0.00 34.48
CA SER A 38 -6.02 0.85 34.05
C SER A 38 -5.65 1.72 32.84
N THR A 39 -4.41 2.21 32.79
CA THR A 39 -3.89 2.96 31.64
C THR A 39 -3.83 2.10 30.37
N VAL A 40 -3.33 0.87 30.47
CA VAL A 40 -3.29 -0.07 29.33
C VAL A 40 -4.69 -0.44 28.85
N ILE A 41 -5.63 -0.69 29.77
CA ILE A 41 -7.04 -0.96 29.40
C ILE A 41 -7.63 0.24 28.65
N SER A 42 -7.44 1.46 29.17
CA SER A 42 -7.95 2.67 28.52
C SER A 42 -7.33 2.89 27.15
N PHE A 43 -6.04 2.61 26.99
CA PHE A 43 -5.36 2.68 25.70
C PHE A 43 -5.90 1.62 24.72
N CYS A 44 -5.99 0.35 25.11
CA CYS A 44 -6.43 -0.72 24.20
C CYS A 44 -7.89 -0.62 23.76
N LYS A 45 -8.77 -0.02 24.56
CA LYS A 45 -10.16 0.27 24.17
C LYS A 45 -10.29 1.13 22.91
N THR A 46 -9.23 1.86 22.55
CA THR A 46 -9.19 2.72 21.37
C THR A 46 -8.61 2.03 20.13
N THR A 47 -8.37 0.72 20.19
CA THR A 47 -7.83 -0.07 19.07
C THR A 47 -8.91 -0.99 18.50
N PRO A 48 -8.81 -1.42 17.22
CA PRO A 48 -9.79 -2.29 16.59
C PRO A 48 -9.96 -3.65 17.28
N TYR A 49 -8.90 -4.16 17.93
CA TYR A 49 -8.91 -5.42 18.67
C TYR A 49 -8.42 -5.22 20.12
N PRO A 50 -9.27 -4.69 21.02
CA PRO A 50 -8.87 -4.32 22.38
C PRO A 50 -8.29 -5.49 23.19
N ASP A 51 -8.87 -6.68 23.09
CA ASP A 51 -8.41 -7.85 23.83
C ASP A 51 -7.00 -8.27 23.40
N VAL A 52 -6.76 -8.29 22.08
CA VAL A 52 -5.45 -8.62 21.49
C VAL A 52 -4.40 -7.58 21.92
N CYS A 53 -4.75 -6.30 21.90
CA CYS A 53 -3.89 -5.23 22.42
C CYS A 53 -3.55 -5.46 23.89
N PHE A 54 -4.57 -5.73 24.72
CA PHE A 54 -4.42 -5.90 26.15
C PHE A 54 -3.53 -7.10 26.49
N TYR A 55 -3.75 -8.25 25.87
CA TYR A 55 -2.91 -9.44 26.08
C TYR A 55 -1.45 -9.20 25.66
N SER A 56 -1.24 -8.48 24.55
CA SER A 56 0.11 -8.12 24.10
C SER A 56 0.84 -7.28 25.14
N LEU A 57 0.19 -6.23 25.63
CA LEU A 57 0.78 -5.26 26.56
C LEU A 57 0.86 -5.78 28.00
N LYS A 58 -0.02 -6.69 28.43
CA LYS A 58 -0.02 -7.26 29.79
C LYS A 58 1.34 -7.86 30.16
N LEU A 59 2.05 -8.46 29.21
CA LEU A 59 3.38 -9.04 29.41
C LEU A 59 4.47 -7.97 29.63
N SER A 60 4.28 -6.75 29.12
CA SER A 60 5.22 -5.63 29.28
C SER A 60 5.09 -4.90 30.63
N ILE A 61 3.92 -4.98 31.28
CA ILE A 61 3.65 -4.33 32.59
C ILE A 61 4.54 -4.92 33.71
N SER A 62 5.09 -6.12 33.53
CA SER A 62 6.06 -6.71 34.46
C SER A 62 7.41 -5.99 34.49
N ILE A 63 7.66 -5.06 33.57
CA ILE A 63 8.87 -4.24 33.50
C ILE A 63 8.42 -2.79 33.75
N THR A 64 8.95 -2.18 34.79
CA THR A 64 8.54 -0.88 35.34
C THR A 64 8.83 0.29 34.38
N ILE A 65 8.08 0.39 33.28
CA ILE A 65 8.23 1.43 32.26
C ILE A 65 6.96 2.28 32.29
N GLY A 66 7.11 3.60 32.40
CA GLY A 66 6.00 4.54 32.47
C GLY A 66 5.08 4.48 31.22
N PRO A 67 3.82 4.91 31.33
CA PRO A 67 2.86 4.87 30.24
C PRO A 67 3.20 5.94 29.19
N ASP A 68 4.00 5.55 28.19
CA ASP A 68 4.25 6.33 26.99
C ASP A 68 3.66 5.63 25.76
N ILE A 69 2.99 6.40 24.90
CA ILE A 69 2.31 5.90 23.71
C ILE A 69 3.29 5.29 22.70
N LEU A 70 4.52 5.81 22.65
CA LEU A 70 5.59 5.25 21.82
C LEU A 70 6.00 3.85 22.31
N ASN A 71 6.08 3.65 23.62
CA ASN A 71 6.38 2.33 24.20
C ASN A 71 5.27 1.33 23.89
N PHE A 72 4.00 1.74 24.00
CA PHE A 72 2.88 0.87 23.62
C PHE A 72 2.92 0.50 22.14
N LEU A 73 3.19 1.47 21.26
CA LEU A 73 3.29 1.25 19.83
C LEU A 73 4.45 0.32 19.45
N LEU A 74 5.64 0.54 20.03
CA LEU A 74 6.79 -0.33 19.81
C LEU A 74 6.50 -1.76 20.27
N HIS A 75 5.83 -1.93 21.42
CA HIS A 75 5.49 -3.26 21.93
C HIS A 75 4.43 -3.97 21.08
N THR A 76 3.40 -3.26 20.62
CA THR A 76 2.39 -3.85 19.73
C THR A 76 3.01 -4.29 18.41
N LEU A 77 3.95 -3.51 17.86
CA LEU A 77 4.67 -3.88 16.64
C LEU A 77 5.61 -5.04 16.84
N GLN A 78 6.36 -5.07 17.94
CA GLN A 78 7.25 -6.19 18.25
C GLN A 78 6.45 -7.49 18.40
N THR A 79 5.27 -7.42 19.02
CA THR A 79 4.35 -8.55 19.11
C THR A 79 3.86 -8.98 17.72
N ALA A 80 3.48 -8.02 16.86
CA ALA A 80 3.08 -8.31 15.48
C ALA A 80 4.19 -9.01 14.68
N ILE A 81 5.45 -8.60 14.87
CA ILE A 81 6.62 -9.25 14.26
C ILE A 81 6.76 -10.69 14.77
N THR A 82 6.73 -10.90 16.08
CA THR A 82 6.86 -12.25 16.67
C THR A 82 5.74 -13.20 16.20
N GLU A 83 4.49 -12.75 16.17
CA GLU A 83 3.39 -13.56 15.65
C GLU A 83 3.49 -13.79 14.12
N SER A 84 4.06 -12.83 13.38
CA SER A 84 4.34 -12.99 11.95
C SER A 84 5.46 -13.99 11.68
N GLU A 85 6.50 -14.03 12.50
CA GLU A 85 7.57 -15.01 12.41
C GLU A 85 7.08 -16.43 12.69
N LYS A 86 6.16 -16.60 13.64
CA LYS A 86 5.48 -17.89 13.87
C LYS A 86 4.67 -18.33 12.64
N LEU A 87 3.95 -17.39 12.02
CA LEU A 87 3.17 -17.65 10.81
C LEU A 87 4.06 -18.06 9.62
N SER A 88 5.28 -17.54 9.51
CA SER A 88 6.24 -17.96 8.48
C SER A 88 6.52 -19.47 8.52
N ASN A 89 6.64 -20.06 9.71
CA ASN A 89 6.84 -21.51 9.86
C ASN A 89 5.64 -22.31 9.36
N LEU A 90 4.42 -21.82 9.57
CA LEU A 90 3.20 -22.45 9.08
C LEU A 90 3.12 -22.39 7.55
N PHE A 91 3.54 -21.27 6.94
CA PHE A 91 3.60 -21.17 5.49
C PHE A 91 4.61 -22.15 4.87
N LEU A 92 5.72 -22.47 5.55
CA LEU A 92 6.67 -23.48 5.07
C LEU A 92 6.03 -24.87 4.98
N THR A 93 5.25 -25.27 5.98
CA THR A 93 4.57 -26.57 6.02
C THR A 93 3.33 -26.64 5.14
N ALA A 94 2.67 -25.51 4.87
CA ALA A 94 1.44 -25.45 4.10
C ALA A 94 1.56 -25.97 2.65
N GLY A 95 2.74 -25.86 2.04
CA GLY A 95 2.99 -26.32 0.67
C GLY A 95 3.30 -27.81 0.53
N GLN A 96 3.27 -28.58 1.63
CA GLN A 96 3.78 -29.96 1.63
C GLN A 96 2.72 -31.07 1.58
N SER A 97 1.39 -30.82 1.67
CA SER A 97 0.32 -31.78 1.23
C SER A 97 -1.14 -31.47 1.60
N ASN A 98 -1.47 -30.44 2.39
CA ASN A 98 -2.82 -30.35 3.01
C ASN A 98 -3.66 -29.11 2.65
N ILE A 99 -3.21 -28.32 1.66
CA ILE A 99 -4.03 -27.28 1.02
C ILE A 99 -4.12 -27.63 -0.46
N ILE A 100 -5.35 -27.75 -0.95
CA ILE A 100 -5.68 -27.97 -2.35
C ILE A 100 -6.03 -26.61 -2.94
N GLU A 101 -5.11 -26.07 -3.72
CA GLU A 101 -5.28 -24.80 -4.40
C GLU A 101 -6.22 -24.96 -5.61
N LYS A 102 -7.25 -24.11 -5.71
CA LYS A 102 -8.09 -24.06 -6.91
C LYS A 102 -7.40 -23.24 -8.00
N GLN A 103 -6.83 -22.09 -7.63
CA GLN A 103 -5.99 -21.29 -8.51
C GLN A 103 -4.51 -21.60 -8.22
N ARG A 104 -3.73 -21.78 -9.27
CA ARG A 104 -2.29 -22.01 -9.19
C ARG A 104 -1.61 -20.84 -8.49
N GLY A 105 -0.83 -21.17 -7.46
CA GLY A 105 0.06 -20.21 -6.82
C GLY A 105 -0.51 -19.53 -5.58
N THR A 106 -1.74 -19.84 -5.13
CA THR A 106 -2.34 -19.25 -3.92
C THR A 106 -1.39 -19.20 -2.70
N ILE A 107 -0.73 -20.31 -2.36
CA ILE A 107 0.20 -20.42 -1.24
C ILE A 107 1.53 -19.74 -1.55
N LYS A 108 1.96 -19.73 -2.81
CA LYS A 108 3.13 -18.96 -3.25
C LYS A 108 2.89 -17.47 -3.04
N ASP A 109 1.75 -16.96 -3.48
CA ASP A 109 1.34 -15.56 -3.33
C ASP A 109 1.27 -15.19 -1.84
N CYS A 110 0.59 -16.00 -1.03
CA CYS A 110 0.53 -15.80 0.41
C CYS A 110 1.92 -15.75 1.09
N ARG A 111 2.87 -16.61 0.66
CA ARG A 111 4.25 -16.61 1.17
C ARG A 111 4.97 -15.32 0.82
N GLU A 112 4.88 -14.87 -0.43
CA GLU A 112 5.50 -13.64 -0.90
C GLU A 112 4.92 -12.42 -0.18
N LEU A 113 3.59 -12.29 -0.15
CA LEU A 113 2.86 -11.24 0.55
C LEU A 113 3.23 -11.18 2.04
N HIS A 114 3.38 -12.35 2.68
CA HIS A 114 3.79 -12.42 4.08
C HIS A 114 5.27 -12.01 4.30
N GLN A 115 6.16 -12.33 3.37
CA GLN A 115 7.56 -11.86 3.43
C GLN A 115 7.63 -10.32 3.31
N ILE A 116 6.84 -9.75 2.40
CA ILE A 116 6.71 -8.30 2.25
C ILE A 116 6.16 -7.68 3.55
N THR A 117 5.14 -8.29 4.16
CA THR A 117 4.61 -7.87 5.47
C THR A 117 5.71 -7.85 6.54
N LEU A 118 6.50 -8.92 6.67
CA LEU A 118 7.53 -8.99 7.70
C LEU A 118 8.60 -7.89 7.50
N SER A 119 8.97 -7.61 6.26
CA SER A 119 9.84 -6.47 5.91
C SER A 119 9.20 -5.14 6.33
N SER A 120 7.94 -4.90 5.98
CA SER A 120 7.18 -3.69 6.34
C SER A 120 7.06 -3.48 7.85
N LEU A 121 6.82 -4.54 8.63
CA LEU A 121 6.76 -4.46 10.09
C LEU A 121 8.12 -4.05 10.69
N ARG A 122 9.21 -4.67 10.24
CA ARG A 122 10.57 -4.34 10.70
C ARG A 122 10.96 -2.90 10.32
N ARG A 123 10.61 -2.46 9.11
CA ARG A 123 10.82 -1.07 8.68
C ARG A 123 10.01 -0.09 9.52
N SER A 124 8.78 -0.43 9.89
CA SER A 124 7.93 0.42 10.74
C SER A 124 8.55 0.68 12.11
N VAL A 125 9.17 -0.33 12.73
CA VAL A 125 9.89 -0.16 14.02
C VAL A 125 11.01 0.89 13.90
N ALA A 126 11.79 0.87 12.81
CA ALA A 126 12.87 1.83 12.59
C ALA A 126 12.37 3.29 12.43
N ARG A 127 11.10 3.47 12.04
CA ARG A 127 10.47 4.78 11.82
C ARG A 127 9.86 5.37 13.10
N ILE A 128 9.34 4.51 13.98
CA ILE A 128 8.56 4.90 15.16
C ILE A 128 9.44 5.39 16.33
N ASN A 129 10.74 5.11 16.33
CA ASN A 129 11.69 5.61 17.33
C ASN A 129 11.92 7.14 17.28
N SER A 130 11.08 7.91 16.59
CA SER A 130 11.25 9.36 16.46
C SER A 130 9.91 10.09 16.50
N SER A 131 9.89 11.30 17.06
CA SER A 131 8.72 12.19 17.04
C SER A 131 8.46 12.85 15.67
N ASN A 132 8.98 12.28 14.57
CA ASN A 132 8.92 12.85 13.23
C ASN A 132 7.69 12.35 12.46
N GLN A 133 6.78 13.26 12.10
CA GLN A 133 5.54 12.95 11.38
C GLN A 133 5.77 12.24 10.03
N ARG A 134 6.84 12.57 9.29
CA ARG A 134 7.16 11.87 8.04
C ARG A 134 7.47 10.39 8.25
N LYS A 135 8.19 10.09 9.33
CA LYS A 135 8.50 8.69 9.68
C LYS A 135 7.24 7.95 10.15
N LEU A 136 6.33 8.62 10.84
CA LEU A 136 5.03 8.02 11.17
C LEU A 136 4.17 7.76 9.92
N ALA A 137 4.22 8.65 8.92
CA ALA A 137 3.56 8.41 7.62
C ALA A 137 4.17 7.20 6.89
N ASP A 138 5.50 7.06 6.88
CA ASP A 138 6.16 5.85 6.34
C ASP A 138 5.67 4.57 7.06
N ALA A 139 5.63 4.59 8.40
CA ALA A 139 5.13 3.45 9.17
C ALA A 139 3.65 3.14 8.87
N SER A 140 2.82 4.18 8.69
CA SER A 140 1.42 4.03 8.29
C SER A 140 1.32 3.32 6.94
N ALA A 141 2.06 3.78 5.93
CA ALA A 141 2.07 3.17 4.59
C ALA A 141 2.51 1.70 4.64
N TYR A 142 3.54 1.39 5.41
CA TYR A 142 4.04 0.02 5.59
C TYR A 142 3.01 -0.91 6.26
N LEU A 143 2.30 -0.41 7.27
CA LEU A 143 1.28 -1.18 7.98
C LEU A 143 0.00 -1.35 7.16
N SER A 144 -0.43 -0.34 6.41
CA SER A 144 -1.54 -0.47 5.45
C SER A 144 -1.22 -1.49 4.35
N ALA A 145 0.02 -1.48 3.82
CA ALA A 145 0.46 -2.50 2.87
C ALA A 145 0.42 -3.92 3.48
N ALA A 146 0.82 -4.09 4.74
CA ALA A 146 0.72 -5.37 5.43
C ALA A 146 -0.74 -5.87 5.54
N LEU A 147 -1.69 -5.01 5.89
CA LEU A 147 -3.11 -5.39 5.95
C LEU A 147 -3.67 -5.73 4.57
N THR A 148 -3.21 -5.03 3.52
CA THR A 148 -3.55 -5.34 2.13
C THR A 148 -3.02 -6.72 1.73
N ASN A 149 -1.76 -7.02 2.02
CA ASN A 149 -1.14 -8.33 1.78
C ASN A 149 -1.93 -9.48 2.44
N LYS A 150 -2.43 -9.25 3.67
CA LYS A 150 -3.32 -10.20 4.36
C LYS A 150 -4.63 -10.40 3.59
N ASN A 151 -5.29 -9.32 3.17
CA ASN A 151 -6.55 -9.41 2.44
C ASN A 151 -6.40 -10.20 1.13
N THR A 152 -5.38 -9.88 0.32
CA THR A 152 -5.11 -10.60 -0.93
C THR A 152 -4.81 -12.08 -0.69
N CYS A 153 -4.02 -12.42 0.33
CA CYS A 153 -3.76 -13.82 0.68
C CYS A 153 -5.05 -14.56 1.11
N LEU A 154 -5.90 -13.93 1.94
CA LEU A 154 -7.16 -14.53 2.37
C LEU A 154 -8.14 -14.74 1.21
N GLU A 155 -8.21 -13.80 0.27
CA GLU A 155 -9.03 -13.94 -0.95
C GLU A 155 -8.56 -15.10 -1.83
N GLY A 156 -7.24 -15.25 -2.02
CA GLY A 156 -6.69 -16.42 -2.71
C GLY A 156 -7.03 -17.73 -2.01
N LEU A 157 -7.02 -17.75 -0.67
CA LEU A 157 -7.38 -18.92 0.14
C LEU A 157 -8.89 -19.21 0.18
N ASP A 158 -9.75 -18.25 -0.14
CA ASP A 158 -11.20 -18.41 -0.05
C ASP A 158 -11.70 -19.56 -0.92
N THR A 159 -11.14 -19.71 -2.12
CA THR A 159 -11.51 -20.79 -3.05
C THR A 159 -10.74 -22.09 -2.84
N ALA A 160 -9.67 -22.08 -2.03
CA ALA A 160 -8.88 -23.25 -1.72
C ALA A 160 -9.64 -24.23 -0.79
N SER A 161 -9.17 -25.46 -0.67
CA SER A 161 -9.73 -26.47 0.24
C SER A 161 -8.64 -27.27 0.97
N GLY A 162 -9.01 -28.19 1.86
CA GLY A 162 -8.07 -29.03 2.62
C GLY A 162 -8.09 -28.78 4.12
N SER A 163 -7.56 -29.74 4.89
CA SER A 163 -7.64 -29.76 6.35
C SER A 163 -6.84 -28.66 7.04
N LEU A 164 -5.79 -28.14 6.38
CA LEU A 164 -4.95 -27.07 6.93
C LEU A 164 -5.50 -25.67 6.65
N LYS A 165 -6.42 -25.50 5.69
CA LYS A 165 -6.99 -24.18 5.34
C LYS A 165 -7.58 -23.46 6.57
N PRO A 166 -8.45 -24.07 7.40
CA PRO A 166 -9.03 -23.37 8.55
C PRO A 166 -7.97 -22.94 9.56
N ILE A 167 -6.95 -23.78 9.79
CA ILE A 167 -5.84 -23.47 10.69
C ILE A 167 -5.06 -22.28 10.16
N LEU A 168 -4.69 -22.31 8.87
CA LEU A 168 -3.94 -21.24 8.23
C LEU A 168 -4.71 -19.90 8.23
N VAL A 169 -5.98 -19.93 7.81
CA VAL A 169 -6.86 -18.74 7.81
C VAL A 169 -6.99 -18.15 9.22
N ASN A 170 -7.18 -18.99 10.24
CA ASN A 170 -7.26 -18.53 11.63
C ASN A 170 -5.92 -17.94 12.11
N SER A 171 -4.79 -18.58 11.79
CA SER A 171 -3.46 -18.07 12.13
C SER A 171 -3.19 -16.73 11.46
N ILE A 172 -3.45 -16.58 10.16
CA ILE A 172 -3.33 -15.31 9.43
C ILE A 172 -4.21 -14.26 10.11
N THR A 173 -5.50 -14.56 10.30
CA THR A 173 -6.45 -13.61 10.88
C THR A 173 -6.00 -13.13 12.26
N ASN A 174 -5.53 -14.03 13.13
CA ASN A 174 -5.08 -13.67 14.47
C ASN A 174 -3.76 -12.87 14.47
N THR A 175 -2.78 -13.25 13.65
CA THR A 175 -1.52 -12.52 13.52
C THR A 175 -1.76 -11.07 13.10
N TYR A 176 -2.61 -10.84 12.08
CA TYR A 176 -2.83 -9.51 11.54
C TYR A 176 -3.75 -8.60 12.40
N LYS A 177 -4.39 -9.12 13.45
CA LYS A 177 -5.02 -8.27 14.49
C LYS A 177 -3.98 -7.39 15.20
N HIS A 178 -2.78 -7.91 15.44
CA HIS A 178 -1.69 -7.11 16.03
C HIS A 178 -1.20 -6.00 15.09
N VAL A 179 -1.15 -6.28 13.78
CA VAL A 179 -0.84 -5.28 12.75
C VAL A 179 -1.89 -4.18 12.73
N SER A 180 -3.17 -4.55 12.75
CA SER A 180 -4.30 -3.61 12.75
C SER A 180 -4.29 -2.69 13.98
N ASN A 181 -4.05 -3.25 15.16
CA ASN A 181 -3.88 -2.45 16.37
C ASN A 181 -2.69 -1.48 16.27
N SER A 182 -1.57 -1.93 15.70
CA SER A 182 -0.40 -1.07 15.51
C SER A 182 -0.69 0.08 14.55
N LEU A 183 -1.37 -0.19 13.42
CA LEU A 183 -1.77 0.84 12.46
C LEU A 183 -2.70 1.88 13.11
N SER A 184 -3.72 1.44 13.84
CA SER A 184 -4.66 2.34 14.52
C SER A 184 -3.98 3.26 15.55
N VAL A 185 -2.92 2.77 16.22
CA VAL A 185 -2.13 3.60 17.13
C VAL A 185 -1.30 4.63 16.35
N VAL A 186 -0.67 4.24 15.24
CA VAL A 186 0.10 5.16 14.37
C VAL A 186 -0.80 6.24 13.78
N SER A 187 -1.95 5.85 13.21
CA SER A 187 -2.92 6.74 12.58
C SER A 187 -3.32 7.90 13.51
N ARG A 188 -3.72 7.58 14.75
CA ARG A 188 -4.11 8.59 15.75
C ARG A 188 -3.00 9.54 16.20
N GLN A 189 -1.73 9.21 15.98
CA GLN A 189 -0.62 10.15 16.24
C GLN A 189 -0.47 11.18 15.12
N ARG A 190 -0.92 10.85 13.90
CA ARG A 190 -0.92 11.77 12.76
C ARG A 190 -2.03 12.81 12.91
N ASP A 191 -3.23 12.40 13.32
CA ASP A 191 -4.40 13.28 13.44
C ASP A 191 -4.28 14.38 14.51
N LYS A 192 -3.31 14.29 15.43
CA LYS A 192 -3.21 15.18 16.60
C LYS A 192 -2.64 16.58 16.33
N LYS A 193 -2.22 16.92 15.10
CA LYS A 193 -1.82 18.30 14.76
C LYS A 193 -2.19 18.68 13.32
N GLY A 194 -3.32 19.38 13.16
CA GLY A 194 -3.50 20.33 12.06
C GLY A 194 -2.62 21.55 12.31
N THR A 195 -1.70 21.85 11.40
CA THR A 195 -1.27 23.19 10.97
C THR A 195 -0.04 23.09 10.08
N ASN A 196 -0.16 23.72 8.90
CA ASN A 196 0.87 24.16 7.98
C ASN A 196 2.29 24.19 8.55
N ASN A 197 3.16 23.36 7.97
CA ASN A 197 4.57 23.71 7.83
C ASN A 197 5.11 23.09 6.54
N ARG A 198 5.03 23.85 5.44
CA ARG A 198 5.95 23.72 4.32
C ARG A 198 7.37 23.71 4.88
N ARG A 199 8.07 22.58 4.78
CA ARG A 199 9.52 22.52 5.01
C ARG A 199 10.19 21.70 3.91
N LEU A 200 11.05 22.42 3.20
CA LEU A 200 11.95 22.03 2.13
C LEU A 200 12.74 20.74 2.43
N THR A 201 12.79 19.93 1.38
CA THR A 201 13.86 19.05 0.89
C THR A 201 14.76 18.35 1.91
N GLY A 202 14.49 17.06 2.10
CA GLY A 202 15.51 16.07 2.45
C GLY A 202 15.25 14.86 1.58
N VAL A 203 15.88 14.80 0.41
CA VAL A 203 15.88 13.61 -0.45
C VAL A 203 16.48 12.47 0.38
N PRO A 204 15.87 11.27 0.43
CA PRO A 204 16.45 10.14 1.13
C PRO A 204 17.90 9.93 0.70
N THR A 205 18.81 9.74 1.66
CA THR A 205 20.26 9.64 1.41
C THR A 205 20.67 8.46 0.52
N TRP A 206 19.73 7.56 0.20
CA TRP A 206 19.91 6.42 -0.68
C TRP A 206 19.49 6.69 -2.14
N LEU A 207 18.96 7.90 -2.44
CA LEU A 207 18.61 8.35 -3.78
C LEU A 207 19.66 9.36 -4.27
N SER A 208 20.71 8.83 -4.89
CA SER A 208 21.79 9.63 -5.50
C SER A 208 21.27 10.42 -6.71
N ARG A 209 21.57 11.73 -6.78
CA ARG A 209 21.26 12.61 -7.94
C ARG A 209 22.04 12.24 -9.23
N LYS A 210 22.89 11.22 -9.18
CA LYS A 210 23.75 10.83 -10.30
C LYS A 210 22.95 10.19 -11.45
N ASP A 211 21.81 9.56 -11.14
CA ASP A 211 21.01 8.79 -12.10
C ASP A 211 19.98 9.65 -12.87
N SER A 212 19.72 10.88 -12.41
CA SER A 212 18.77 11.82 -13.01
C SER A 212 19.07 12.15 -14.48
N ARG A 213 20.35 12.19 -14.89
CA ARG A 213 20.71 12.52 -16.28
C ARG A 213 20.20 11.49 -17.29
N ILE A 214 20.11 10.22 -16.89
CA ILE A 214 19.67 9.14 -17.79
C ILE A 214 18.16 9.17 -18.01
N LEU A 215 17.42 9.69 -17.03
CA LEU A 215 15.97 9.84 -17.09
C LEU A 215 15.53 11.18 -17.69
N GLU A 216 16.46 12.09 -18.03
CA GLU A 216 16.14 13.43 -18.55
C GLU A 216 16.40 13.60 -20.05
N SER A 217 17.43 12.96 -20.63
CA SER A 217 17.80 13.18 -22.03
C SER A 217 17.04 12.27 -23.01
N SER A 218 16.69 12.80 -24.18
CA SER A 218 16.21 12.04 -25.35
C SER A 218 17.31 11.74 -26.37
N ASP A 219 18.50 12.37 -26.25
CA ASP A 219 19.45 12.47 -27.37
C ASP A 219 20.96 12.45 -27.01
N GLU A 220 21.38 12.00 -25.81
CA GLU A 220 22.82 11.88 -25.48
C GLU A 220 23.25 10.45 -25.10
N GLU A 221 24.36 10.02 -25.70
CA GLU A 221 25.05 8.74 -25.58
C GLU A 221 25.35 8.39 -24.10
N TYR A 222 24.49 7.57 -23.50
CA TYR A 222 24.74 6.99 -22.17
C TYR A 222 25.96 6.09 -22.20
N ASP A 223 26.73 6.03 -21.09
CA ASP A 223 27.82 5.06 -20.92
C ASP A 223 27.24 3.63 -20.98
N PRO A 224 27.48 2.86 -22.06
CA PRO A 224 26.92 1.53 -22.22
C PRO A 224 27.43 0.55 -21.14
N GLY A 225 28.51 0.89 -20.43
CA GLY A 225 29.03 0.10 -19.31
C GLY A 225 28.21 0.21 -18.02
N GLN A 226 27.24 1.12 -17.94
CA GLN A 226 26.43 1.37 -16.73
C GLN A 226 24.95 0.96 -16.87
N VAL A 227 24.54 0.46 -18.04
CA VAL A 227 23.15 0.11 -18.34
C VAL A 227 23.08 -1.33 -18.83
N LEU A 228 22.11 -2.11 -18.33
CA LEU A 228 21.82 -3.45 -18.86
C LEU A 228 20.90 -3.29 -20.07
N THR A 229 21.37 -3.66 -21.26
CA THR A 229 20.57 -3.59 -22.49
C THR A 229 19.87 -4.91 -22.77
N VAL A 230 18.57 -4.86 -23.01
CA VAL A 230 17.73 -5.99 -23.42
C VAL A 230 17.29 -5.75 -24.87
N ALA A 231 17.57 -6.70 -25.76
CA ALA A 231 17.14 -6.62 -27.15
C ALA A 231 16.72 -8.00 -27.67
N ALA A 232 15.47 -8.13 -28.13
CA ALA A 232 14.92 -9.39 -28.62
C ALA A 232 15.69 -9.94 -29.86
N ASP A 233 16.36 -9.07 -30.61
CA ASP A 233 17.19 -9.40 -31.78
C ASP A 233 18.60 -9.90 -31.43
N GLY A 234 18.96 -9.96 -30.15
CA GLY A 234 20.28 -10.40 -29.68
C GLY A 234 21.37 -9.32 -29.72
N THR A 235 21.04 -8.07 -30.03
CA THR A 235 22.02 -6.96 -30.06
C THR A 235 22.31 -6.34 -28.69
N GLY A 236 21.62 -6.77 -27.64
CA GLY A 236 21.78 -6.32 -26.25
C GLY A 236 22.65 -7.25 -25.39
N ASN A 237 22.77 -6.95 -24.10
CA ASN A 237 23.40 -7.84 -23.13
C ASN A 237 22.54 -9.08 -22.84
N PHE A 238 21.21 -8.92 -22.92
CA PHE A 238 20.22 -9.98 -22.71
C PHE A 238 19.17 -9.96 -23.83
N THR A 239 18.53 -11.11 -24.05
CA THR A 239 17.38 -11.24 -24.97
C THR A 239 16.04 -11.16 -24.25
N THR A 240 16.02 -11.33 -22.92
CA THR A 240 14.82 -11.25 -22.08
C THR A 240 15.02 -10.25 -20.95
N ILE A 241 13.92 -9.65 -20.51
CA ILE A 241 13.88 -8.73 -19.37
C ILE A 241 14.11 -9.51 -18.08
N THR A 242 13.54 -10.71 -17.96
CA THR A 242 13.74 -11.60 -16.81
C THR A 242 15.22 -11.89 -16.54
N ASP A 243 16.03 -12.15 -17.58
CA ASP A 243 17.46 -12.41 -17.40
C ASP A 243 18.22 -11.17 -16.92
N ALA A 244 17.89 -9.98 -17.44
CA ALA A 244 18.48 -8.73 -16.98
C ALA A 244 18.13 -8.44 -15.50
N ILE A 245 16.88 -8.68 -15.10
CA ILE A 245 16.45 -8.57 -13.70
C ILE A 245 17.19 -9.57 -12.82
N ASN A 246 17.33 -10.82 -13.26
CA ASN A 246 18.06 -11.84 -12.52
C ASN A 246 19.54 -11.46 -12.32
N PHE A 247 20.16 -10.85 -13.34
CA PHE A 247 21.54 -10.37 -13.29
C PHE A 247 21.73 -9.14 -12.38
N ALA A 248 20.75 -8.24 -12.31
CA ALA A 248 20.83 -7.02 -11.49
C ALA A 248 21.23 -7.32 -10.02
N PRO A 249 21.96 -6.42 -9.33
CA PRO A 249 22.38 -6.67 -7.96
C PRO A 249 21.19 -6.82 -6.99
N ASN A 250 21.27 -7.80 -6.09
CA ASN A 250 20.31 -7.93 -5.00
C ASN A 250 20.58 -6.87 -3.93
N ASN A 251 19.52 -6.33 -3.32
CA ASN A 251 19.61 -5.39 -2.19
C ASN A 251 20.41 -4.10 -2.52
N SER A 252 20.39 -3.65 -3.77
CA SER A 252 21.01 -2.40 -4.20
C SER A 252 20.17 -1.18 -3.82
N TYR A 253 20.17 -0.83 -2.53
CA TYR A 253 19.36 0.28 -2.03
C TYR A 253 19.91 1.66 -2.33
N SER A 254 21.21 1.79 -2.64
CA SER A 254 21.89 3.09 -2.80
C SER A 254 22.00 3.60 -4.23
N ASP A 255 21.85 2.72 -5.22
CA ASP A 255 22.06 3.01 -6.63
C ASP A 255 20.95 2.38 -7.47
N ARG A 256 20.53 3.05 -8.55
CA ARG A 256 19.57 2.50 -9.51
C ARG A 256 20.25 1.52 -10.47
N THR A 257 19.54 0.45 -10.83
CA THR A 257 19.94 -0.41 -11.94
C THR A 257 19.03 -0.12 -13.12
N ILE A 258 19.61 0.45 -14.17
CA ILE A 258 18.88 0.81 -15.38
C ILE A 258 18.94 -0.36 -16.35
N ILE A 259 17.76 -0.81 -16.76
CA ILE A 259 17.55 -1.82 -17.78
C ILE A 259 16.89 -1.13 -18.97
N TYR A 260 17.66 -0.93 -20.02
CA TYR A 260 17.19 -0.35 -21.26
C TYR A 260 16.66 -1.46 -22.17
N VAL A 261 15.38 -1.38 -22.53
CA VAL A 261 14.63 -2.40 -23.27
C VAL A 261 14.32 -1.86 -24.66
N LYS A 262 15.06 -2.33 -25.66
CA LYS A 262 14.88 -1.89 -27.04
C LYS A 262 13.48 -2.19 -27.57
N GLY A 263 13.09 -1.53 -28.66
CA GLY A 263 11.87 -1.79 -29.40
C GLY A 263 11.75 -3.27 -29.78
N GLY A 264 10.58 -3.86 -29.50
CA GLY A 264 10.32 -5.28 -29.68
C GLY A 264 9.15 -5.78 -28.83
N THR A 265 8.74 -7.01 -29.10
CA THR A 265 7.71 -7.71 -28.33
C THR A 265 8.36 -8.78 -27.45
N TYR A 266 8.17 -8.64 -26.14
CA TYR A 266 8.72 -9.50 -25.10
C TYR A 266 7.59 -10.33 -24.49
N GLU A 267 7.43 -11.56 -24.96
CA GLU A 267 6.42 -12.50 -24.47
C GLU A 267 6.91 -13.22 -23.20
N GLU A 268 6.79 -12.56 -22.06
CA GLU A 268 7.22 -13.08 -20.76
C GLU A 268 6.38 -12.54 -19.60
N ASN A 269 6.25 -13.33 -18.54
CA ASN A 269 5.74 -12.86 -17.25
C ASN A 269 6.92 -12.48 -16.35
N VAL A 270 7.19 -11.20 -16.22
CA VAL A 270 8.34 -10.64 -15.48
C VAL A 270 7.96 -10.42 -14.02
N GLU A 271 8.85 -10.80 -13.10
CA GLU A 271 8.70 -10.49 -11.68
C GLU A 271 9.92 -9.73 -11.16
N ILE A 272 9.70 -8.59 -10.51
CA ILE A 272 10.73 -7.80 -9.82
C ILE A 272 10.52 -8.00 -8.32
N PRO A 273 11.21 -8.96 -7.69
CA PRO A 273 10.97 -9.33 -6.30
C PRO A 273 11.47 -8.25 -5.33
N ILE A 274 11.00 -8.31 -4.07
CA ILE A 274 11.35 -7.34 -3.01
C ILE A 274 12.86 -7.14 -2.80
N TYR A 275 13.69 -8.16 -3.08
CA TYR A 275 15.15 -8.08 -2.94
C TYR A 275 15.85 -7.44 -4.15
N LYS A 276 15.11 -6.96 -5.16
CA LYS A 276 15.60 -6.20 -6.32
C LYS A 276 15.05 -4.76 -6.28
N PRO A 277 15.45 -3.93 -5.30
CA PRO A 277 15.01 -2.54 -5.24
C PRO A 277 15.64 -1.71 -6.38
N ASN A 278 15.08 -0.54 -6.65
CA ASN A 278 15.64 0.50 -7.53
C ASN A 278 15.90 0.08 -8.98
N ILE A 279 15.14 -0.89 -9.48
CA ILE A 279 15.13 -1.23 -10.91
C ILE A 279 14.44 -0.11 -11.70
N VAL A 280 15.04 0.26 -12.82
CA VAL A 280 14.44 1.16 -13.81
C VAL A 280 14.29 0.39 -15.12
N LEU A 281 13.07 0.31 -15.66
CA LEU A 281 12.82 -0.15 -17.03
C LEU A 281 12.66 1.08 -17.94
N LEU A 282 13.53 1.22 -18.92
CA LEU A 282 13.47 2.31 -19.90
C LEU A 282 13.29 1.71 -21.29
N GLY A 283 12.15 1.96 -21.94
CA GLY A 283 11.90 1.51 -23.31
C GLY A 283 12.30 2.53 -24.38
N ASP A 284 12.19 2.12 -25.65
CA ASP A 284 12.38 2.99 -26.83
C ASP A 284 11.17 3.87 -27.14
N GLY A 285 10.04 3.61 -26.48
CA GLY A 285 8.74 4.18 -26.78
C GLY A 285 7.65 3.18 -26.41
N SER A 286 6.57 3.65 -25.79
CA SER A 286 5.45 2.76 -25.43
C SER A 286 4.75 2.20 -26.68
N ASP A 287 4.88 2.83 -27.84
CA ASP A 287 4.39 2.33 -29.12
C ASP A 287 5.25 1.21 -29.73
N VAL A 288 6.50 1.03 -29.29
CA VAL A 288 7.45 0.10 -29.91
C VAL A 288 8.04 -0.95 -28.96
N THR A 289 8.08 -0.69 -27.64
CA THR A 289 8.57 -1.65 -26.63
C THR A 289 7.37 -2.24 -25.86
N LEU A 290 7.09 -3.52 -26.05
CA LEU A 290 5.91 -4.20 -25.48
C LEU A 290 6.31 -5.43 -24.66
N ILE A 291 5.91 -5.47 -23.38
CA ILE A 291 5.89 -6.68 -22.55
C ILE A 291 4.48 -7.25 -22.56
N THR A 292 4.30 -8.51 -22.93
CA THR A 292 2.95 -9.10 -23.10
C THR A 292 2.86 -10.52 -22.53
N GLY A 293 1.72 -10.84 -21.92
CA GLY A 293 1.40 -12.14 -21.33
C GLY A 293 -0.11 -12.40 -21.35
N ASP A 294 -0.54 -13.61 -21.00
CA ASP A 294 -1.96 -14.03 -21.14
C ASP A 294 -2.49 -14.84 -19.95
N ARG A 295 -1.83 -14.74 -18.79
CA ARG A 295 -2.30 -15.40 -17.56
C ARG A 295 -3.61 -14.77 -17.10
N SER A 296 -4.51 -15.59 -16.59
CA SER A 296 -5.80 -15.13 -16.08
C SER A 296 -6.41 -16.09 -15.06
N VAL A 297 -7.45 -15.64 -14.36
CA VAL A 297 -8.24 -16.47 -13.44
C VAL A 297 -8.95 -17.62 -14.16
N ALA A 298 -9.54 -17.37 -15.33
CA ALA A 298 -10.11 -18.46 -16.14
C ALA A 298 -9.05 -19.45 -16.64
N GLY A 299 -7.79 -18.99 -16.79
CA GLY A 299 -6.62 -19.83 -17.08
C GLY A 299 -6.07 -20.59 -15.86
N GLY A 300 -6.71 -20.45 -14.70
CA GLY A 300 -6.34 -21.13 -13.46
C GLY A 300 -5.29 -20.42 -12.61
N TRP A 301 -4.91 -19.19 -12.91
CA TRP A 301 -4.03 -18.38 -12.06
C TRP A 301 -4.84 -17.61 -11.01
N THR A 302 -4.20 -17.17 -9.93
CA THR A 302 -4.79 -16.15 -9.05
C THR A 302 -4.79 -14.80 -9.77
N THR A 303 -5.63 -13.85 -9.37
CA THR A 303 -5.55 -12.47 -9.88
C THR A 303 -4.15 -11.88 -9.63
N TYR A 304 -3.60 -12.05 -8.42
CA TYR A 304 -2.25 -11.61 -8.06
C TYR A 304 -1.16 -12.20 -8.97
N GLY A 305 -1.21 -13.51 -9.22
CA GLY A 305 -0.25 -14.25 -10.04
C GLY A 305 -0.49 -14.18 -11.55
N SER A 306 -1.55 -13.48 -11.98
CA SER A 306 -1.88 -13.29 -13.40
C SER A 306 -1.10 -12.13 -14.06
N ALA A 307 -0.40 -11.31 -13.28
CA ALA A 307 0.34 -10.15 -13.76
C ALA A 307 1.33 -10.52 -14.90
N THR A 308 1.31 -9.76 -15.99
CA THR A 308 2.38 -9.77 -17.01
C THR A 308 3.66 -9.20 -16.42
N LEU A 309 3.59 -8.06 -15.74
CA LEU A 309 4.69 -7.50 -14.94
C LEU A 309 4.26 -7.39 -13.48
N GLY A 310 4.91 -8.14 -12.59
CA GLY A 310 4.76 -8.05 -11.14
C GLY A 310 5.92 -7.30 -10.49
N VAL A 311 5.63 -6.27 -9.70
CA VAL A 311 6.64 -5.42 -9.06
C VAL A 311 6.46 -5.40 -7.54
N SER A 312 7.44 -5.97 -6.85
CA SER A 312 7.54 -6.04 -5.39
C SER A 312 8.79 -5.31 -4.85
N GLY A 313 9.73 -4.91 -5.72
CA GLY A 313 10.94 -4.15 -5.37
C GLY A 313 10.71 -2.64 -5.28
N ASP A 314 11.00 -2.04 -4.12
CA ASP A 314 10.81 -0.61 -3.85
C ASP A 314 11.61 0.29 -4.80
N GLY A 315 11.13 1.52 -5.04
CA GLY A 315 11.82 2.52 -5.87
C GLY A 315 11.81 2.24 -7.37
N PHE A 316 10.96 1.30 -7.81
CA PHE A 316 10.79 0.91 -9.20
C PHE A 316 10.37 2.10 -10.07
N LEU A 317 11.03 2.26 -11.23
CA LEU A 317 10.63 3.21 -12.25
C LEU A 317 10.40 2.50 -13.58
N ALA A 318 9.40 2.94 -14.34
CA ALA A 318 9.26 2.58 -15.74
C ALA A 318 9.01 3.81 -16.60
N ARG A 319 9.59 3.85 -17.80
CA ARG A 319 9.35 4.91 -18.78
C ARG A 319 9.33 4.37 -20.20
N ASP A 320 8.47 4.95 -21.03
CA ASP A 320 8.42 4.72 -22.48
C ASP A 320 8.29 3.22 -22.84
N ILE A 321 7.42 2.49 -22.13
CA ILE A 321 7.20 1.04 -22.33
C ILE A 321 5.71 0.68 -22.20
N SER A 322 5.28 -0.35 -22.94
CA SER A 322 3.93 -0.92 -22.84
C SER A 322 3.92 -2.25 -22.11
N ILE A 323 2.91 -2.45 -21.27
CA ILE A 323 2.64 -3.70 -20.56
C ILE A 323 1.21 -4.15 -20.88
N GLU A 324 1.06 -5.35 -21.43
CA GLU A 324 -0.22 -5.89 -21.87
C GLU A 324 -0.53 -7.23 -21.21
N ASN A 325 -1.79 -7.43 -20.84
CA ASN A 325 -2.35 -8.77 -20.70
C ASN A 325 -3.37 -9.06 -21.81
N ARG A 326 -3.01 -9.94 -22.74
CA ARG A 326 -3.77 -10.26 -23.95
C ARG A 326 -4.77 -11.40 -23.78
N ALA A 327 -5.06 -11.83 -22.55
CA ALA A 327 -5.99 -12.94 -22.29
C ALA A 327 -7.40 -12.70 -22.88
N GLY A 328 -7.85 -11.44 -22.88
CA GLY A 328 -9.16 -11.04 -23.41
C GLY A 328 -10.29 -11.09 -22.36
N PRO A 329 -11.46 -10.50 -22.66
CA PRO A 329 -12.51 -10.30 -21.66
C PRO A 329 -13.22 -11.59 -21.25
N GLU A 330 -13.22 -12.61 -22.11
CA GLU A 330 -13.74 -13.97 -21.82
C GLU A 330 -12.95 -14.67 -20.71
N LYS A 331 -11.73 -14.22 -20.43
CA LYS A 331 -10.79 -14.84 -19.50
C LYS A 331 -10.89 -14.32 -18.06
N GLN A 332 -11.88 -13.47 -17.78
CA GLN A 332 -12.11 -12.85 -16.48
C GLN A 332 -10.90 -12.02 -16.04
N GLN A 333 -10.54 -11.99 -14.75
CA GLN A 333 -9.44 -11.20 -14.23
C GLN A 333 -8.10 -11.61 -14.87
N ALA A 334 -7.40 -10.63 -15.44
CA ALA A 334 -6.12 -10.83 -16.13
C ALA A 334 -5.27 -9.56 -16.04
N VAL A 335 -4.34 -9.54 -15.09
CA VAL A 335 -3.56 -8.35 -14.74
C VAL A 335 -2.43 -8.12 -15.75
N ALA A 336 -2.32 -6.90 -16.27
CA ALA A 336 -1.16 -6.46 -17.06
C ALA A 336 -0.01 -6.07 -16.12
N LEU A 337 -0.27 -5.14 -15.20
CA LEU A 337 0.72 -4.63 -14.25
C LEU A 337 0.21 -4.77 -12.82
N ARG A 338 1.02 -5.37 -11.95
CA ARG A 338 0.83 -5.36 -10.49
C ARG A 338 1.98 -4.63 -9.82
N VAL A 339 1.66 -3.68 -8.94
CA VAL A 339 2.66 -2.97 -8.12
C VAL A 339 2.30 -3.05 -6.64
N ASN A 340 3.18 -3.64 -5.84
CA ASN A 340 3.19 -3.64 -4.37
C ASN A 340 4.59 -3.32 -3.85
N ALA A 341 5.12 -2.22 -4.39
CA ALA A 341 6.41 -1.64 -4.08
C ALA A 341 6.19 -0.17 -3.67
N ASP A 342 6.93 0.30 -2.66
CA ASP A 342 6.85 1.68 -2.21
C ASP A 342 7.70 2.59 -3.10
N LEU A 343 7.21 3.82 -3.30
CA LEU A 343 7.88 4.86 -4.11
C LEU A 343 8.09 4.41 -5.56
N ALA A 344 7.10 3.73 -6.13
CA ALA A 344 7.11 3.33 -7.53
C ALA A 344 6.51 4.42 -8.42
N ALA A 345 7.15 4.72 -9.56
CA ALA A 345 6.60 5.67 -10.52
C ALA A 345 6.69 5.20 -11.98
N LEU A 346 5.69 5.56 -12.78
CA LEU A 346 5.64 5.25 -14.21
C LEU A 346 5.40 6.52 -15.02
N TYR A 347 6.11 6.69 -16.12
CA TYR A 347 6.02 7.87 -16.97
C TYR A 347 5.93 7.50 -18.47
N ARG A 348 4.85 7.93 -19.15
CA ARG A 348 4.60 7.63 -20.58
C ARG A 348 4.56 6.15 -20.92
N CYS A 349 4.02 5.35 -20.00
CA CYS A 349 3.78 3.93 -20.24
C CYS A 349 2.36 3.70 -20.77
N SER A 350 2.16 2.61 -21.51
CA SER A 350 0.80 2.09 -21.77
C SER A 350 0.58 0.81 -21.00
N ILE A 351 -0.60 0.67 -20.39
CA ILE A 351 -0.96 -0.47 -19.54
C ILE A 351 -2.32 -0.97 -20.03
N ASP A 352 -2.30 -2.09 -20.74
CA ASP A 352 -3.42 -2.53 -21.56
C ASP A 352 -3.96 -3.91 -21.15
N GLY A 353 -5.28 -4.01 -21.05
CA GLY A 353 -5.96 -5.23 -20.67
C GLY A 353 -7.48 -5.12 -20.85
N TYR A 354 -8.21 -5.97 -20.11
CA TYR A 354 -9.67 -5.93 -20.04
C TYR A 354 -10.12 -5.84 -18.58
N GLN A 355 -10.45 -6.97 -17.96
CA GLN A 355 -10.83 -6.99 -16.55
C GLN A 355 -9.56 -7.04 -15.69
N ASP A 356 -9.50 -6.19 -14.66
CA ASP A 356 -8.40 -6.10 -13.69
C ASP A 356 -7.04 -5.74 -14.33
N THR A 357 -7.00 -4.80 -15.29
CA THR A 357 -5.76 -4.43 -16.01
C THR A 357 -4.60 -4.00 -15.10
N LEU A 358 -4.83 -3.01 -14.23
CA LEU A 358 -3.81 -2.39 -13.38
C LEU A 358 -4.12 -2.64 -11.90
N TYR A 359 -3.31 -3.48 -11.27
CA TYR A 359 -3.38 -3.77 -9.85
C TYR A 359 -2.42 -2.85 -9.07
N VAL A 360 -2.94 -1.68 -8.67
CA VAL A 360 -2.29 -0.77 -7.70
C VAL A 360 -2.41 -1.35 -6.29
N HIS A 361 -1.71 -2.46 -6.08
CA HIS A 361 -1.93 -3.35 -4.93
C HIS A 361 -1.70 -2.63 -3.60
N SER A 362 -0.51 -2.12 -3.33
CA SER A 362 -0.19 -1.47 -2.04
C SER A 362 0.95 -0.44 -2.14
N PHE A 363 1.20 0.27 -1.03
CA PHE A 363 2.20 1.34 -0.88
C PHE A 363 1.93 2.60 -1.73
N ARG A 364 2.91 3.52 -1.78
CA ARG A 364 2.81 4.79 -2.50
C ARG A 364 3.25 4.64 -3.94
N GLN A 365 2.43 5.13 -4.88
CA GLN A 365 2.68 4.98 -6.31
C GLN A 365 2.31 6.27 -7.08
N PHE A 366 2.96 6.50 -8.22
CA PHE A 366 2.69 7.64 -9.09
C PHE A 366 2.69 7.24 -10.57
N TYR A 367 1.71 7.70 -11.33
CA TYR A 367 1.60 7.43 -12.77
C TYR A 367 1.40 8.76 -13.50
N ARG A 368 2.30 9.09 -14.43
CA ARG A 368 2.30 10.35 -15.18
C ARG A 368 2.20 10.10 -16.67
N GLU A 369 1.26 10.77 -17.34
CA GLU A 369 1.11 10.73 -18.80
C GLU A 369 1.02 9.29 -19.35
N CYS A 370 0.41 8.38 -18.59
CA CYS A 370 0.22 7.00 -19.00
C CYS A 370 -1.11 6.81 -19.74
N ASN A 371 -1.15 5.83 -20.64
CA ASN A 371 -2.39 5.31 -21.21
C ASN A 371 -2.79 4.04 -20.45
N ILE A 372 -4.00 3.98 -19.89
CA ILE A 372 -4.47 2.82 -19.13
C ILE A 372 -5.81 2.39 -19.69
N SER A 373 -5.90 1.15 -20.19
CA SER A 373 -7.11 0.66 -20.86
C SER A 373 -7.68 -0.62 -20.25
N GLY A 374 -9.01 -0.71 -20.18
CA GLY A 374 -9.69 -1.90 -19.68
C GLY A 374 -11.20 -1.80 -19.66
N THR A 375 -11.86 -2.76 -19.01
CA THR A 375 -13.32 -2.88 -18.96
C THR A 375 -13.84 -2.82 -17.54
N ILE A 376 -13.69 -3.89 -16.77
CA ILE A 376 -14.21 -4.04 -15.40
C ILE A 376 -13.06 -3.90 -14.41
N ASP A 377 -13.21 -3.00 -13.45
CA ASP A 377 -12.28 -2.81 -12.33
C ASP A 377 -10.82 -2.62 -12.78
N PHE A 378 -10.63 -1.96 -13.92
CA PHE A 378 -9.33 -2.01 -14.58
C PHE A 378 -8.24 -1.17 -13.90
N ILE A 379 -8.59 -0.37 -12.89
CA ILE A 379 -7.65 0.20 -11.90
C ILE A 379 -8.14 -0.18 -10.50
N PHE A 380 -7.47 -1.11 -9.82
CA PHE A 380 -7.96 -1.67 -8.57
C PHE A 380 -6.84 -1.95 -7.56
N GLY A 381 -7.21 -2.02 -6.28
CA GLY A 381 -6.28 -2.28 -5.18
C GLY A 381 -6.38 -1.29 -4.04
N ASN A 382 -5.35 -1.25 -3.19
CA ASN A 382 -5.32 -0.49 -1.95
C ASN A 382 -3.99 0.29 -1.77
N ALA A 383 -3.35 0.70 -2.86
CA ALA A 383 -2.25 1.67 -2.81
C ALA A 383 -2.74 3.05 -2.35
N ALA A 384 -1.79 3.90 -1.94
CA ALA A 384 -1.95 5.35 -2.01
C ALA A 384 -1.36 5.81 -3.34
N VAL A 385 -2.21 6.08 -4.33
CA VAL A 385 -1.77 6.31 -5.71
C VAL A 385 -2.35 7.59 -6.29
N VAL A 386 -1.51 8.32 -7.04
CA VAL A 386 -1.93 9.45 -7.85
C VAL A 386 -1.65 9.16 -9.32
N PHE A 387 -2.68 9.31 -10.16
CA PHE A 387 -2.59 9.36 -11.61
C PHE A 387 -2.67 10.82 -12.05
N GLN A 388 -1.73 11.28 -12.88
CA GLN A 388 -1.65 12.67 -13.30
C GLN A 388 -1.40 12.79 -14.81
N GLY A 389 -2.23 13.55 -15.52
CA GLY A 389 -2.06 13.71 -16.97
C GLY A 389 -2.31 12.43 -17.77
N CYS A 390 -2.91 11.40 -17.19
CA CYS A 390 -3.11 10.10 -17.83
C CYS A 390 -4.36 10.08 -18.73
N ASN A 391 -4.34 9.22 -19.74
CA ASN A 391 -5.55 8.82 -20.46
C ASN A 391 -6.08 7.52 -19.85
N ILE A 392 -7.30 7.56 -19.35
CA ILE A 392 -7.99 6.44 -18.72
C ILE A 392 -9.11 5.98 -19.66
N ILE A 393 -8.91 4.85 -20.32
CA ILE A 393 -9.65 4.47 -21.54
C ILE A 393 -10.51 3.24 -21.27
N SER A 394 -11.83 3.44 -21.17
CA SER A 394 -12.80 2.34 -21.11
C SER A 394 -12.96 1.69 -22.49
N ARG A 395 -12.76 0.37 -22.56
CA ARG A 395 -12.92 -0.45 -23.77
C ARG A 395 -14.31 -1.07 -23.84
N MET A 396 -14.71 -1.53 -25.01
CA MET A 396 -15.95 -2.28 -25.18
C MET A 396 -15.95 -3.56 -24.32
N PRO A 397 -16.92 -3.71 -23.39
CA PRO A 397 -17.04 -4.91 -22.58
C PRO A 397 -17.80 -6.01 -23.34
N MET A 398 -17.92 -7.21 -22.75
CA MET A 398 -18.77 -8.26 -23.34
C MET A 398 -20.25 -7.87 -23.29
N ARG A 399 -21.07 -8.54 -24.10
CA ARG A 399 -22.53 -8.38 -24.07
C ARG A 399 -23.06 -8.59 -22.64
N ASN A 400 -23.95 -7.70 -22.20
CA ASN A 400 -24.56 -7.69 -20.86
C ASN A 400 -23.60 -7.37 -19.69
N GLN A 401 -22.36 -6.96 -19.98
CA GLN A 401 -21.48 -6.35 -19.00
C GLN A 401 -21.59 -4.82 -19.06
N TYR A 402 -20.79 -4.16 -18.23
CA TYR A 402 -20.60 -2.71 -18.13
C TYR A 402 -19.10 -2.46 -17.94
N THR A 403 -18.67 -1.20 -18.02
CA THR A 403 -17.31 -0.82 -17.61
C THR A 403 -17.31 -0.14 -16.25
N VAL A 404 -16.25 -0.37 -15.49
CA VAL A 404 -15.97 0.35 -14.23
C VAL A 404 -14.49 0.65 -14.18
N ILE A 405 -14.15 1.91 -13.97
CA ILE A 405 -12.76 2.34 -13.94
C ILE A 405 -12.09 1.85 -12.66
N THR A 406 -12.61 2.23 -11.49
CA THR A 406 -11.95 1.93 -10.22
C THR A 406 -12.67 0.91 -9.34
N ALA A 407 -11.88 0.06 -8.67
CA ALA A 407 -12.34 -0.79 -7.58
C ALA A 407 -11.36 -0.74 -6.41
N GLN A 408 -11.51 0.29 -5.57
CA GLN A 408 -10.58 0.56 -4.47
C GLN A 408 -10.96 -0.26 -3.22
N SER A 409 -9.97 -0.90 -2.59
CA SER A 409 -10.15 -1.89 -1.51
C SER A 409 -9.63 -1.48 -0.13
N ARG A 410 -9.77 -0.21 0.23
CA ARG A 410 -9.53 0.22 1.61
C ARG A 410 -10.53 -0.42 2.56
N ASP A 411 -10.02 -1.12 3.58
CA ASP A 411 -10.80 -2.02 4.44
C ASP A 411 -10.99 -1.42 5.84
N THR A 412 -10.18 -0.43 6.22
CA THR A 412 -10.31 0.28 7.52
C THR A 412 -10.06 1.78 7.36
N PRO A 413 -10.62 2.63 8.25
CA PRO A 413 -10.39 4.08 8.19
C PRO A 413 -8.96 4.47 8.61
N ASP A 414 -8.25 3.58 9.31
CA ASP A 414 -6.87 3.80 9.75
C ASP A 414 -5.84 3.66 8.61
N GLU A 415 -6.26 3.16 7.44
CA GLU A 415 -5.42 3.07 6.25
C GLU A 415 -5.39 4.39 5.50
N ASP A 416 -4.19 4.87 5.20
CA ASP A 416 -3.99 6.09 4.43
C ASP A 416 -3.78 5.77 2.94
N THR A 417 -4.75 5.07 2.36
CA THR A 417 -4.73 4.53 0.99
C THR A 417 -5.93 5.05 0.19
N GLY A 418 -5.88 4.95 -1.14
CA GLY A 418 -6.90 5.49 -2.02
C GLY A 418 -6.37 5.73 -3.43
N ILE A 419 -7.28 5.95 -4.37
CA ILE A 419 -6.97 6.27 -5.76
C ILE A 419 -7.30 7.74 -6.02
N SER A 420 -6.32 8.54 -6.40
CA SER A 420 -6.50 9.92 -6.84
C SER A 420 -6.22 10.04 -8.33
N ILE A 421 -7.19 10.53 -9.09
CA ILE A 421 -7.11 10.72 -10.55
C ILE A 421 -7.17 12.23 -10.80
N GLN A 422 -6.03 12.84 -11.10
CA GLN A 422 -5.86 14.28 -11.19
C GLN A 422 -5.49 14.71 -12.61
N ASN A 423 -6.15 15.73 -13.16
CA ASN A 423 -5.84 16.27 -14.48
C ASN A 423 -5.72 15.16 -15.56
N CYS A 424 -6.61 14.17 -15.51
CA CYS A 424 -6.62 13.04 -16.43
C CYS A 424 -7.75 13.20 -17.47
N SER A 425 -7.65 12.44 -18.55
CA SER A 425 -8.73 12.31 -19.54
C SER A 425 -9.43 10.97 -19.38
N ILE A 426 -10.71 11.01 -19.00
CA ILE A 426 -11.56 9.82 -18.89
C ILE A 426 -12.29 9.62 -20.23
N LEU A 427 -11.86 8.61 -20.96
CA LEU A 427 -12.21 8.39 -22.37
C LEU A 427 -12.84 7.01 -22.59
N ALA A 428 -13.60 6.90 -23.69
CA ALA A 428 -14.06 5.62 -24.23
C ALA A 428 -13.30 5.33 -25.52
N ALA A 429 -12.92 4.08 -25.73
CA ALA A 429 -12.48 3.60 -27.04
C ALA A 429 -13.61 3.79 -28.08
N ASP A 430 -13.25 3.93 -29.36
CA ASP A 430 -14.19 4.28 -30.44
C ASP A 430 -15.41 3.34 -30.53
N ASP A 431 -15.19 2.05 -30.28
CA ASP A 431 -16.23 1.02 -30.31
C ASP A 431 -17.23 1.14 -29.15
N LEU A 432 -16.76 1.47 -27.94
CA LEU A 432 -17.60 1.78 -26.79
C LEU A 432 -18.31 3.12 -26.98
N SER A 433 -17.61 4.15 -27.45
CA SER A 433 -18.17 5.48 -27.71
C SER A 433 -19.36 5.40 -28.68
N SER A 434 -19.20 4.64 -29.77
CA SER A 434 -20.26 4.38 -30.76
C SER A 434 -21.44 3.56 -30.21
N ASN A 435 -21.32 2.95 -29.03
CA ASN A 435 -22.31 2.10 -28.39
C ASN A 435 -22.65 2.52 -26.95
N SER A 436 -22.34 3.76 -26.54
CA SER A 436 -22.48 4.26 -25.17
C SER A 436 -23.93 4.20 -24.66
N GLY A 437 -24.93 4.32 -25.54
CA GLY A 437 -26.34 4.13 -25.19
C GLY A 437 -26.75 2.69 -24.84
N ARG A 438 -25.89 1.69 -25.10
CA ARG A 438 -26.16 0.26 -24.89
C ARG A 438 -25.40 -0.35 -23.71
N PHE A 439 -24.28 0.25 -23.32
CA PHE A 439 -23.41 -0.22 -22.26
C PHE A 439 -23.20 0.88 -21.25
N LYS A 440 -23.40 0.56 -19.98
CA LYS A 440 -23.15 1.52 -18.90
C LYS A 440 -21.68 1.55 -18.55
N SER A 441 -21.20 2.72 -18.15
CA SER A 441 -19.83 2.94 -17.71
C SER A 441 -19.83 3.77 -16.43
N TYR A 442 -18.99 3.40 -15.47
CA TYR A 442 -18.94 4.02 -14.14
C TYR A 442 -17.52 4.40 -13.75
N LEU A 443 -17.39 5.47 -12.97
CA LEU A 443 -16.15 5.96 -12.37
C LEU A 443 -15.56 4.96 -11.37
N GLY A 444 -16.40 4.23 -10.65
CA GLY A 444 -15.91 3.25 -9.68
C GLY A 444 -16.98 2.48 -8.93
N ARG A 445 -16.54 1.49 -8.15
CA ARG A 445 -17.36 0.72 -7.19
C ARG A 445 -16.57 0.26 -5.96
N PRO A 446 -17.22 0.15 -4.77
CA PRO A 446 -16.49 -0.05 -3.52
C PRO A 446 -16.15 -1.51 -3.26
N TRP A 447 -14.98 -1.97 -3.70
CA TRP A 447 -14.53 -3.36 -3.46
C TRP A 447 -14.46 -3.68 -1.95
N ARG A 448 -14.11 -2.70 -1.11
CA ARG A 448 -14.16 -2.80 0.36
C ARG A 448 -14.88 -1.62 0.99
N VAL A 449 -15.26 -1.77 2.26
CA VAL A 449 -16.23 -0.90 2.92
C VAL A 449 -15.76 0.54 3.15
N TYR A 450 -14.45 0.80 3.21
CA TYR A 450 -13.89 2.15 3.33
C TYR A 450 -13.33 2.67 1.99
N SER A 451 -13.80 2.13 0.85
CA SER A 451 -13.31 2.46 -0.49
C SER A 451 -13.13 3.97 -0.67
N ARG A 452 -11.96 4.39 -1.19
CA ARG A 452 -11.62 5.80 -1.34
C ARG A 452 -11.09 6.09 -2.74
N THR A 453 -11.83 6.88 -3.51
CA THR A 453 -11.45 7.29 -4.88
C THR A 453 -11.86 8.72 -5.13
N VAL A 454 -10.98 9.52 -5.73
CA VAL A 454 -11.30 10.89 -6.12
C VAL A 454 -10.91 11.18 -7.57
N TYR A 455 -11.71 12.01 -8.24
CA TYR A 455 -11.45 12.57 -9.55
C TYR A 455 -11.35 14.09 -9.45
N LEU A 456 -10.18 14.63 -9.76
CA LEU A 456 -9.83 16.03 -9.58
C LEU A 456 -9.45 16.64 -10.95
N GLU A 457 -10.06 17.76 -11.31
CA GLU A 457 -9.68 18.57 -12.49
C GLU A 457 -9.56 17.76 -13.79
N SER A 458 -10.36 16.71 -13.92
CA SER A 458 -10.25 15.74 -15.00
C SER A 458 -11.33 15.97 -16.05
N TYR A 459 -10.99 15.69 -17.31
CA TYR A 459 -11.97 15.63 -18.38
C TYR A 459 -12.77 14.33 -18.26
N VAL A 460 -14.10 14.41 -18.29
CA VAL A 460 -15.00 13.27 -18.23
C VAL A 460 -15.86 13.20 -19.50
N GLY A 461 -15.66 12.15 -20.30
CA GLY A 461 -16.47 11.87 -21.49
C GLY A 461 -17.94 11.54 -21.17
N ASP A 462 -18.82 11.71 -22.15
CA ASP A 462 -20.28 11.58 -22.03
C ASP A 462 -20.79 10.14 -21.88
N PHE A 463 -19.91 9.16 -22.07
CA PHE A 463 -20.22 7.74 -21.91
C PHE A 463 -20.39 7.29 -20.44
N ILE A 464 -19.94 8.11 -19.48
CA ILE A 464 -20.14 7.82 -18.05
C ILE A 464 -21.62 8.00 -17.69
N ASP A 465 -22.21 6.96 -17.07
CA ASP A 465 -23.60 6.99 -16.63
C ASP A 465 -23.80 8.17 -15.65
N PRO A 466 -24.90 8.95 -15.75
CA PRO A 466 -25.14 10.10 -14.87
C PRO A 466 -25.05 9.78 -13.38
N THR A 467 -25.33 8.53 -12.96
CA THR A 467 -25.17 8.13 -11.55
C THR A 467 -23.71 8.16 -11.10
N GLY A 468 -22.76 8.12 -12.03
CA GLY A 468 -21.30 8.18 -11.86
C GLY A 468 -20.71 6.90 -11.27
N TRP A 469 -21.29 6.40 -10.19
CA TRP A 469 -20.78 5.31 -9.37
C TRP A 469 -21.79 4.16 -9.31
N ILE A 470 -21.32 2.92 -9.10
CA ILE A 470 -22.18 1.74 -8.95
C ILE A 470 -21.84 0.96 -7.68
N GLN A 471 -22.87 0.46 -7.00
CA GLN A 471 -22.67 -0.29 -5.75
C GLN A 471 -21.94 -1.61 -6.00
N TRP A 472 -21.12 -2.02 -5.04
CA TRP A 472 -20.65 -3.40 -5.00
C TRP A 472 -21.83 -4.36 -4.74
N PRO A 473 -21.84 -5.59 -5.26
CA PRO A 473 -22.89 -6.55 -4.94
C PRO A 473 -23.12 -6.68 -3.42
N GLY A 474 -24.35 -6.46 -2.99
CA GLY A 474 -24.74 -6.46 -1.56
C GLY A 474 -24.78 -5.07 -0.90
N GLY A 475 -24.29 -4.01 -1.54
CA GLY A 475 -24.51 -2.62 -1.11
C GLY A 475 -23.84 -2.22 0.21
N GLN A 476 -22.71 -2.84 0.56
CA GLN A 476 -21.98 -2.50 1.79
C GLN A 476 -21.06 -1.29 1.58
N GLY A 477 -20.82 -0.53 2.67
CA GLY A 477 -19.86 0.57 2.69
C GLY A 477 -20.31 1.89 2.07
N LEU A 478 -21.58 2.02 1.66
CA LEU A 478 -22.10 3.24 1.02
C LEU A 478 -22.08 4.47 1.95
N ASP A 479 -22.09 4.25 3.26
CA ASP A 479 -22.01 5.24 4.32
C ASP A 479 -20.58 5.51 4.82
N THR A 480 -19.64 4.61 4.54
CA THR A 480 -18.24 4.68 5.03
C THR A 480 -17.20 4.91 3.95
N LEU A 481 -17.54 4.70 2.67
CA LEU A 481 -16.68 5.04 1.54
C LEU A 481 -16.47 6.56 1.43
N TYR A 482 -15.47 6.97 0.65
CA TYR A 482 -15.25 8.35 0.26
C TYR A 482 -15.03 8.43 -1.24
N TYR A 483 -16.08 8.81 -1.98
CA TYR A 483 -16.03 9.08 -3.42
C TYR A 483 -16.17 10.56 -3.67
N GLY A 484 -15.16 11.14 -4.31
CA GLY A 484 -15.02 12.58 -4.45
C GLY A 484 -14.88 13.03 -5.89
N GLU A 485 -15.56 14.10 -6.26
CA GLU A 485 -15.38 14.79 -7.54
C GLU A 485 -15.10 16.27 -7.29
N TYR A 486 -14.01 16.80 -7.86
CA TYR A 486 -13.59 18.19 -7.74
C TYR A 486 -13.28 18.80 -9.10
N ASN A 487 -13.96 19.89 -9.45
CA ASN A 487 -13.65 20.72 -10.63
C ASN A 487 -13.45 19.92 -11.95
N ASN A 488 -14.15 18.79 -12.11
CA ASN A 488 -14.12 18.01 -13.33
C ASN A 488 -14.90 18.72 -14.44
N TYR A 489 -14.45 18.56 -15.68
CA TYR A 489 -15.05 19.21 -16.85
C TYR A 489 -15.33 18.20 -17.96
N GLY A 490 -16.02 18.62 -19.01
CA GLY A 490 -16.46 17.73 -20.09
C GLY A 490 -17.91 17.26 -19.92
N PRO A 491 -18.47 16.59 -20.93
CA PRO A 491 -19.90 16.33 -21.00
C PRO A 491 -20.41 15.30 -19.97
N GLY A 492 -19.55 14.44 -19.43
CA GLY A 492 -19.89 13.48 -18.35
C GLY A 492 -19.65 13.99 -16.93
N SER A 493 -19.19 15.24 -16.75
CA SER A 493 -18.75 15.74 -15.45
C SER A 493 -19.87 16.32 -14.57
N SER A 494 -21.10 16.46 -15.07
CA SER A 494 -22.22 16.97 -14.28
C SER A 494 -22.50 16.07 -13.06
N THR A 495 -22.63 16.70 -11.89
CA THR A 495 -22.89 16.00 -10.62
C THR A 495 -24.38 15.93 -10.26
N ASP A 496 -25.27 16.57 -11.02
CA ASP A 496 -26.70 16.70 -10.68
C ASP A 496 -27.46 15.36 -10.67
N GLY A 497 -26.97 14.38 -11.45
CA GLY A 497 -27.56 13.04 -11.56
C GLY A 497 -26.87 11.95 -10.73
N ARG A 498 -25.88 12.32 -9.91
CA ARG A 498 -25.05 11.37 -9.16
C ARG A 498 -25.86 10.64 -8.09
N ILE A 499 -25.36 9.48 -7.68
CA ILE A 499 -25.93 8.74 -6.55
C ILE A 499 -26.00 9.60 -5.27
N SER A 500 -26.91 9.25 -4.36
CA SER A 500 -27.16 10.00 -3.11
C SER A 500 -26.55 9.31 -1.88
N TRP A 501 -25.45 8.57 -2.04
CA TRP A 501 -24.82 7.84 -0.94
C TRP A 501 -24.15 8.80 0.04
N PRO A 502 -24.19 8.56 1.37
CA PRO A 502 -23.52 9.43 2.33
C PRO A 502 -22.01 9.55 2.12
N GLY A 503 -21.36 8.52 1.58
CA GLY A 503 -19.94 8.55 1.26
C GLY A 503 -19.56 9.29 -0.03
N TYR A 504 -20.53 9.76 -0.82
CA TYR A 504 -20.27 10.54 -2.04
C TYR A 504 -20.24 12.03 -1.75
N ASN A 505 -19.25 12.73 -2.30
CA ASN A 505 -18.97 14.13 -2.02
C ASN A 505 -18.62 14.89 -3.30
N VAL A 506 -19.32 16.00 -3.54
CA VAL A 506 -18.81 17.07 -4.39
C VAL A 506 -17.86 17.89 -3.53
N MET A 507 -16.57 17.84 -3.85
CA MET A 507 -15.52 18.30 -2.95
C MET A 507 -15.32 19.82 -3.05
N ASP A 508 -14.82 20.42 -1.97
CA ASP A 508 -14.23 21.75 -2.02
C ASP A 508 -12.71 21.69 -2.26
N TYR A 509 -12.06 22.85 -2.33
CA TYR A 509 -10.62 22.94 -2.53
C TYR A 509 -9.80 22.28 -1.41
N TYR A 510 -10.22 22.41 -0.15
CA TYR A 510 -9.47 21.89 0.98
C TYR A 510 -9.56 20.37 1.07
N ASP A 511 -10.73 19.82 0.76
CA ASP A 511 -10.92 18.38 0.60
C ASP A 511 -10.04 17.85 -0.53
N ALA A 512 -10.08 18.50 -1.70
CA ALA A 512 -9.33 18.09 -2.90
C ALA A 512 -7.81 18.15 -2.71
N TYR A 513 -7.32 19.20 -2.03
CA TYR A 513 -5.90 19.39 -1.78
C TYR A 513 -5.25 18.22 -1.00
N ASN A 514 -6.00 17.53 -0.14
CA ASN A 514 -5.51 16.34 0.60
C ASN A 514 -5.16 15.14 -0.30
N TYR A 515 -5.66 15.14 -1.54
CA TYR A 515 -5.48 14.06 -2.52
C TYR A 515 -4.48 14.42 -3.63
N THR A 516 -3.75 15.52 -3.46
CA THR A 516 -2.68 15.97 -4.36
C THR A 516 -1.39 15.17 -4.17
N VAL A 517 -0.46 15.27 -5.10
CA VAL A 517 0.83 14.58 -5.04
C VAL A 517 1.61 14.90 -3.76
N SER A 518 1.69 16.18 -3.37
CA SER A 518 2.43 16.61 -2.19
C SER A 518 1.84 16.11 -0.88
N GLU A 519 0.51 16.09 -0.75
CA GLU A 519 -0.14 15.69 0.51
C GLU A 519 -0.36 14.18 0.59
N PHE A 520 -0.92 13.57 -0.47
CA PHE A 520 -1.43 12.21 -0.41
C PHE A 520 -0.32 11.15 -0.45
N ILE A 521 0.69 11.37 -1.30
CA ILE A 521 1.81 10.42 -1.48
C ILE A 521 3.16 11.02 -1.06
N THR A 522 3.15 12.22 -0.45
CA THR A 522 4.36 12.93 -0.04
C THR A 522 5.36 13.07 -1.19
N GLY A 523 4.86 13.37 -2.39
CA GLY A 523 5.63 13.32 -3.65
C GLY A 523 6.93 14.11 -3.61
N ASP A 524 6.92 15.29 -2.99
CA ASP A 524 8.10 16.16 -2.84
C ASP A 524 9.28 15.52 -2.10
N ALA A 525 9.06 14.43 -1.36
CA ALA A 525 10.13 13.73 -0.68
C ALA A 525 10.89 12.78 -1.61
N TRP A 526 10.34 12.38 -2.76
CA TRP A 526 10.90 11.30 -3.56
C TRP A 526 10.79 11.47 -5.08
N LEU A 527 9.75 12.12 -5.61
CA LEU A 527 9.55 12.27 -7.06
C LEU A 527 10.62 13.14 -7.72
N ASP A 528 11.13 14.17 -7.04
CA ASP A 528 12.26 14.98 -7.51
C ASP A 528 13.49 14.14 -7.90
N SER A 529 13.68 12.97 -7.28
CA SER A 529 14.81 12.07 -7.56
C SER A 529 14.58 11.10 -8.73
N THR A 530 13.38 11.12 -9.31
CA THR A 530 13.00 10.27 -10.44
C THR A 530 13.20 10.97 -11.77
N SER A 531 13.35 12.30 -11.76
CA SER A 531 13.31 13.17 -12.94
C SER A 531 12.02 13.08 -13.77
N PHE A 532 10.97 12.42 -13.27
CA PHE A 532 9.66 12.44 -13.89
C PHE A 532 8.93 13.74 -13.53
N PRO A 533 8.24 14.37 -14.50
CA PRO A 533 7.49 15.58 -14.23
C PRO A 533 6.29 15.28 -13.33
N TYR A 534 5.98 16.18 -12.40
CA TYR A 534 4.79 16.10 -11.57
C TYR A 534 4.34 17.48 -11.12
N ASP A 535 3.03 17.66 -11.00
CA ASP A 535 2.43 18.84 -10.40
C ASP A 535 2.16 18.53 -8.92
N GLN A 536 2.59 19.43 -8.03
CA GLN A 536 2.54 19.25 -6.57
C GLN A 536 1.12 19.26 -6.01
N GLY A 537 0.29 20.16 -6.53
CA GLY A 537 -1.06 20.47 -6.06
C GLY A 537 -2.08 20.46 -7.19
N ILE A 538 -3.28 20.95 -6.90
CA ILE A 538 -4.34 21.34 -7.85
C ILE A 538 -4.15 22.81 -8.24
#